data_AF-A0A9E5KM62-F1
#
_entry.id   AF-A0A9E5KM62-F1
#
_cell.length_a   1.000
_cell.length_b   1.000
_cell.length_c   1.000
_cell.angle_alpha   90.00
_cell.angle_beta   90.00
_cell.angle_gamma   90.00
#
_symmetry.space_group_name_H-M   'P 1'
#
loop_
_entity.id
_entity.type
_entity.pdbx_description
1 polymer ?
#
loop_
_entity_poly.entity_id
_entity_poly.type
_entity_poly.pdbx_seq_one_letter_code
_entity_poly.pdbx_strand_id
1 'polypeptide(L)'
;STGKLTTTGIGAHGIEAQSVGGGGGDAGMNFVGGVAGGITDTIYAASFLMGGSGGNSGSAGTVSVNNFSEIVTNRAESNGVLAQSIGSGGGNGNYNMGVTLALAGSAKDTISGSLTIGGQPGDGGYATTVYVNQVGNIETFGDLSNGVVAQSIGGGGGNVGLDLNIAMGLTNVSKSLDVTLGKVGGTGGTSGTVTLVADGTIHTRGKESVGLLAQSIGGGGGTSSSTSVVASQESTADGKLDKDEARVSIGRQGGEGGSSNDVTVNAVGIIVTEGARSHAIVAQSVGGGGGLAGSGSTLNFVGAAPTIGVAVGGAGGLGGVSGKVNVTSNAEIYTSYSASLESPGADSSIGILAQSIGGGGGVGGDAWTGGIGYLPMSVSVAVGGSGGAGNASETVDVSSSGIISTNSINSYGILAQSIGGGGGNAGTVINCVLPIRQVTPDSGATIAAVQVGGVGGEGAIAREVTV
;
A
#
# COMPACT_ATOMS: atom_id res chain seq x y z
N SER A 1 16.00 -17.82 29.90
CA SER A 1 15.56 -18.00 31.30
C SER A 1 15.74 -19.46 31.70
N THR A 2 16.14 -19.77 32.93
CA THR A 2 16.07 -21.11 33.55
C THR A 2 15.20 -21.03 34.81
N GLY A 3 14.00 -21.61 34.78
CA GLY A 3 12.99 -21.50 35.84
C GLY A 3 11.59 -21.90 35.34
N LYS A 4 10.55 -21.56 36.11
CA LYS A 4 9.15 -21.63 35.68
C LYS A 4 8.56 -20.22 35.65
N LEU A 5 7.96 -19.84 34.54
CA LEU A 5 7.21 -18.59 34.35
C LEU A 5 5.72 -18.92 34.34
N THR A 6 4.93 -18.21 35.15
CA THR A 6 3.47 -18.40 35.18
C THR A 6 2.77 -17.04 35.14
N THR A 7 1.84 -16.88 34.19
CA THR A 7 1.02 -15.67 34.07
C THR A 7 -0.46 -16.00 34.27
N THR A 8 -1.19 -15.13 34.96
CA THR A 8 -2.60 -15.35 35.32
C THR A 8 -3.54 -14.25 34.82
N GLY A 9 -3.03 -13.25 34.11
CA GLY A 9 -3.81 -12.16 33.52
C GLY A 9 -4.28 -12.50 32.10
N ILE A 10 -5.31 -11.81 31.61
CA ILE A 10 -5.70 -11.82 30.18
C ILE A 10 -4.66 -10.97 29.43
N GLY A 11 -4.20 -11.41 28.27
CA GLY A 11 -3.14 -10.73 27.53
C GLY A 11 -1.75 -10.81 28.18
N ALA A 12 -1.56 -11.66 29.19
CA ALA A 12 -0.33 -11.71 29.97
C ALA A 12 0.65 -12.74 29.37
N HIS A 13 1.55 -12.28 28.49
CA HIS A 13 2.52 -13.14 27.82
C HIS A 13 3.60 -13.68 28.76
N GLY A 14 4.07 -14.91 28.51
CA GLY A 14 5.17 -15.51 29.28
C GLY A 14 6.50 -14.79 29.05
N ILE A 15 6.90 -14.66 27.78
CA ILE A 15 8.01 -13.83 27.32
C ILE A 15 7.50 -12.95 26.18
N GLU A 16 7.67 -11.65 26.30
CA GLU A 16 7.45 -10.69 25.21
C GLU A 16 8.75 -9.95 24.90
N ALA A 17 9.22 -10.10 23.67
CA ALA A 17 10.40 -9.43 23.14
C ALA A 17 10.03 -8.75 21.83
N GLN A 18 9.99 -7.42 21.86
CA GLN A 18 9.59 -6.63 20.70
C GLN A 18 10.62 -5.56 20.40
N SER A 19 10.89 -5.37 19.12
CA SER A 19 11.54 -4.17 18.61
C SER A 19 10.62 -3.53 17.59
N VAL A 20 10.27 -2.27 17.85
CA VAL A 20 9.36 -1.50 17.00
C VAL A 20 10.09 -0.25 16.53
N GLY A 21 10.13 -0.03 15.22
CA GLY A 21 10.70 1.17 14.64
C GLY A 21 9.89 2.42 15.00
N GLY A 22 10.50 3.62 14.91
CA GLY A 22 9.76 4.88 15.06
C GLY A 22 8.92 5.22 13.82
N GLY A 23 7.74 5.81 14.00
CA GLY A 23 6.92 6.29 12.87
C GLY A 23 7.61 7.39 12.04
N GLY A 24 7.26 7.50 10.77
CA GLY A 24 7.61 8.66 9.94
C GLY A 24 6.76 9.88 10.31
N GLY A 25 7.31 11.08 10.10
CA GLY A 25 6.61 12.34 10.35
C GLY A 25 5.76 12.77 9.15
N ASP A 26 4.60 13.37 9.40
CA ASP A 26 3.80 13.94 8.32
C ASP A 26 4.35 15.30 7.90
N ALA A 27 4.31 15.56 6.59
CA ALA A 27 4.61 16.87 6.08
C ALA A 27 3.47 17.86 6.42
N GLY A 28 3.81 19.15 6.59
CA GLY A 28 2.82 20.21 6.84
C GLY A 28 2.29 20.87 5.56
N MET A 29 0.98 21.07 5.45
CA MET A 29 0.29 21.58 4.24
C MET A 29 0.86 22.90 3.67
N ASN A 30 0.85 23.03 2.34
CA ASN A 30 1.22 24.29 1.68
C ASN A 30 0.03 24.88 0.92
N PHE A 31 -0.25 26.17 1.18
CA PHE A 31 -1.20 26.98 0.44
C PHE A 31 -0.48 28.17 -0.19
N VAL A 32 -0.57 28.30 -1.52
CA VAL A 32 -0.01 29.44 -2.24
C VAL A 32 -1.13 30.12 -3.00
N GLY A 33 -1.48 31.33 -2.57
CA GLY A 33 -2.41 32.22 -3.26
C GLY A 33 -1.66 33.35 -3.94
N GLY A 34 -1.72 33.41 -5.27
CA GLY A 34 -1.20 34.51 -6.07
C GLY A 34 -2.34 35.30 -6.69
N VAL A 35 -2.43 36.60 -6.40
CA VAL A 35 -3.43 37.48 -7.02
C VAL A 35 -2.68 38.58 -7.76
N ALA A 36 -2.87 38.65 -9.08
CA ALA A 36 -2.35 39.74 -9.91
C ALA A 36 -3.52 40.55 -10.46
N GLY A 37 -3.55 41.86 -10.17
CA GLY A 37 -4.58 42.77 -10.64
C GLY A 37 -3.97 44.12 -11.02
N GLY A 38 -4.44 44.72 -12.10
CA GLY A 38 -3.86 45.96 -12.62
C GLY A 38 -4.68 46.57 -13.75
N ILE A 39 -4.38 47.84 -14.03
CA ILE A 39 -4.94 48.62 -15.15
C ILE A 39 -3.93 48.79 -16.30
N THR A 40 -2.82 48.05 -16.24
CA THR A 40 -1.77 48.02 -17.27
C THR A 40 -2.22 47.20 -18.47
N ASP A 41 -1.59 47.41 -19.64
CA ASP A 41 -1.96 46.68 -20.88
C ASP A 41 -1.85 45.16 -20.74
N THR A 42 -0.91 44.66 -19.93
CA THR A 42 -0.76 43.22 -19.63
C THR A 42 -0.63 42.97 -18.13
N ILE A 43 -1.22 41.88 -17.65
CA ILE A 43 -1.05 41.35 -16.28
C ILE A 43 -0.33 40.01 -16.34
N TYR A 44 0.62 39.80 -15.42
CA TYR A 44 1.29 38.52 -15.23
C TYR A 44 0.92 37.93 -13.87
N ALA A 45 0.40 36.71 -13.87
CA ALA A 45 0.13 35.94 -12.66
C ALA A 45 0.94 34.64 -12.71
N ALA A 46 1.74 34.39 -11.69
CA ALA A 46 2.48 33.14 -11.58
C ALA A 46 2.37 32.60 -10.16
N SER A 47 2.19 31.29 -10.03
CA SER A 47 2.39 30.60 -8.77
C SER A 47 3.28 29.39 -8.94
N PHE A 48 4.10 29.16 -7.93
CA PHE A 48 4.88 27.95 -7.81
C PHE A 48 4.61 27.36 -6.43
N LEU A 49 4.21 26.11 -6.42
CA LEU A 49 3.90 25.36 -5.22
C LEU A 49 4.68 24.06 -5.24
N MET A 50 5.40 23.80 -4.17
CA MET A 50 6.08 22.55 -3.94
C MET A 50 5.65 21.98 -2.60
N GLY A 51 5.23 20.72 -2.59
CA GLY A 51 4.91 20.02 -1.36
C GLY A 51 6.13 19.65 -0.54
N GLY A 52 5.96 19.75 0.78
CA GLY A 52 6.86 19.17 1.76
C GLY A 52 6.86 17.65 1.71
N SER A 53 7.94 17.07 2.21
CA SER A 53 8.14 15.63 2.26
C SER A 53 7.79 15.06 3.63
N GLY A 54 7.10 13.92 3.65
CA GLY A 54 6.95 13.10 4.84
C GLY A 54 8.31 12.55 5.26
N GLY A 55 8.52 12.37 6.56
CA GLY A 55 9.70 11.74 7.10
C GLY A 55 9.69 10.23 6.86
N ASN A 56 10.85 9.67 6.53
CA ASN A 56 11.05 8.22 6.58
C ASN A 56 10.82 7.71 8.01
N SER A 57 10.42 6.46 8.10
CA SER A 57 10.25 5.77 9.38
C SER A 57 11.54 5.11 9.85
N GLY A 58 11.61 4.84 11.15
CA GLY A 58 12.68 4.09 11.76
C GLY A 58 12.50 2.58 11.56
N SER A 59 13.62 1.88 11.42
CA SER A 59 13.67 0.43 11.39
C SER A 59 13.59 -0.17 12.79
N ALA A 60 12.99 -1.34 12.91
CA ALA A 60 13.14 -2.18 14.09
C ALA A 60 14.54 -2.82 14.14
N GLY A 61 14.91 -3.26 15.33
CA GLY A 61 16.11 -4.05 15.59
C GLY A 61 15.84 -5.54 15.62
N THR A 62 16.94 -6.30 15.69
CA THR A 62 16.90 -7.76 15.76
C THR A 62 16.28 -8.21 17.07
N VAL A 63 15.38 -9.19 17.00
CA VAL A 63 14.80 -9.83 18.18
C VAL A 63 15.36 -11.24 18.32
N SER A 64 15.89 -11.54 19.50
CA SER A 64 16.42 -12.86 19.83
C SER A 64 15.85 -13.33 21.16
N VAL A 65 15.19 -14.49 21.17
CA VAL A 65 14.67 -15.11 22.38
C VAL A 65 15.28 -16.50 22.53
N ASN A 66 15.87 -16.76 23.69
CA ASN A 66 16.35 -18.07 24.09
C ASN A 66 15.62 -18.49 25.36
N ASN A 67 14.71 -19.44 25.24
CA ASN A 67 13.97 -19.96 26.38
C ASN A 67 14.31 -21.42 26.69
N PHE A 68 14.72 -21.65 27.93
CA PHE A 68 15.00 -22.96 28.51
C PHE A 68 14.08 -23.25 29.71
N SER A 69 13.11 -22.37 29.98
CA SER A 69 12.18 -22.42 31.13
C SER A 69 10.84 -23.02 30.76
N GLU A 70 10.15 -23.59 31.75
CA GLU A 70 8.73 -23.88 31.62
C GLU A 70 7.94 -22.56 31.62
N ILE A 71 6.99 -22.41 30.69
CA ILE A 71 6.08 -21.27 30.60
C ILE A 71 4.65 -21.77 30.71
N VAL A 72 3.86 -21.17 31.59
CA VAL A 72 2.42 -21.44 31.72
C VAL A 72 1.63 -20.13 31.66
N THR A 73 0.72 -19.98 30.69
CA THR A 73 -0.16 -18.81 30.59
C THR A 73 -1.63 -19.21 30.75
N ASN A 74 -2.34 -18.64 31.74
CA ASN A 74 -3.62 -19.23 32.21
C ASN A 74 -4.90 -18.62 31.62
N ARG A 75 -4.83 -17.54 30.83
CA ARG A 75 -6.02 -16.85 30.30
C ARG A 75 -5.86 -16.47 28.84
N ALA A 76 -6.98 -16.14 28.20
CA ALA A 76 -7.06 -15.76 26.79
C ALA A 76 -6.07 -14.66 26.38
N GLU A 77 -5.76 -14.62 25.09
CA GLU A 77 -4.82 -13.68 24.45
C GLU A 77 -3.40 -13.74 25.04
N SER A 78 -3.03 -14.81 25.75
CA SER A 78 -1.76 -14.89 26.47
C SER A 78 -0.79 -15.86 25.81
N ASN A 79 0.00 -15.35 24.87
CA ASN A 79 1.06 -16.12 24.22
C ASN A 79 2.13 -16.62 25.21
N GLY A 80 2.68 -17.81 24.97
CA GLY A 80 3.83 -18.32 25.72
C GLY A 80 5.08 -17.49 25.44
N VAL A 81 5.47 -17.39 24.17
CA VAL A 81 6.54 -16.51 23.68
C VAL A 81 6.01 -15.64 22.55
N LEU A 82 6.18 -14.33 22.66
CA LEU A 82 5.92 -13.35 21.60
C LEU A 82 7.23 -12.64 21.26
N ALA A 83 7.73 -12.86 20.03
CA ALA A 83 8.96 -12.27 19.52
C ALA A 83 8.67 -11.53 18.20
N GLN A 84 8.78 -10.20 18.18
CA GLN A 84 8.40 -9.41 17.01
C GLN A 84 9.38 -8.29 16.67
N SER A 85 9.86 -8.25 15.42
CA SER A 85 10.54 -7.10 14.84
C SER A 85 9.55 -6.41 13.89
N ILE A 86 9.16 -5.17 14.18
CA ILE A 86 8.10 -4.46 13.45
C ILE A 86 8.62 -3.12 12.96
N GLY A 87 8.80 -3.00 11.65
CA GLY A 87 9.05 -1.74 10.98
C GLY A 87 7.84 -0.83 11.08
N SER A 88 8.07 0.46 11.26
CA SER A 88 7.00 1.45 11.38
C SER A 88 6.55 2.03 10.04
N GLY A 89 5.35 2.61 9.99
CA GLY A 89 4.84 3.23 8.77
C GLY A 89 5.57 4.52 8.39
N GLY A 90 5.80 4.73 7.09
CA GLY A 90 6.36 5.95 6.52
C GLY A 90 5.44 7.17 6.71
N GLY A 91 6.04 8.36 6.74
CA GLY A 91 5.31 9.61 6.94
C GLY A 91 4.52 10.04 5.70
N ASN A 92 3.40 10.73 5.88
CA ASN A 92 2.59 11.16 4.75
C ASN A 92 3.16 12.43 4.09
N GLY A 93 3.03 12.49 2.77
CA GLY A 93 3.24 13.70 1.98
C GLY A 93 2.08 14.69 2.12
N ASN A 94 2.38 15.95 1.86
CA ASN A 94 1.48 17.09 2.05
C ASN A 94 0.15 17.08 1.28
N TYR A 95 -0.76 17.95 1.75
CA TYR A 95 -1.77 18.61 0.93
C TYR A 95 -1.21 19.93 0.37
N ASN A 96 -1.27 20.09 -0.94
CA ASN A 96 -0.79 21.28 -1.65
C ASN A 96 -1.97 21.91 -2.39
N MET A 97 -2.26 23.18 -2.09
CA MET A 97 -3.27 23.95 -2.81
C MET A 97 -2.68 25.24 -3.38
N GLY A 98 -2.61 25.30 -4.70
CA GLY A 98 -2.19 26.48 -5.46
C GLY A 98 -3.42 27.19 -6.01
N VAL A 99 -3.50 28.49 -5.81
CA VAL A 99 -4.55 29.33 -6.39
C VAL A 99 -3.90 30.52 -7.07
N THR A 100 -3.99 30.59 -8.40
CA THR A 100 -3.55 31.74 -9.19
C THR A 100 -4.77 32.48 -9.71
N LEU A 101 -4.99 33.70 -9.24
CA LEU A 101 -6.02 34.60 -9.73
C LEU A 101 -5.41 35.76 -10.51
N ALA A 102 -5.91 35.97 -11.71
CA ALA A 102 -5.58 37.14 -12.50
C ALA A 102 -6.85 37.99 -12.76
N LEU A 103 -6.86 39.21 -12.23
CA LEU A 103 -7.98 40.15 -12.31
C LEU A 103 -7.68 41.23 -13.34
N ALA A 104 -8.21 41.05 -14.55
CA ALA A 104 -7.85 41.86 -15.70
C ALA A 104 -8.45 43.26 -15.77
N GLY A 105 -9.11 43.79 -14.73
CA GLY A 105 -9.55 45.19 -14.64
C GLY A 105 -9.90 45.85 -15.99
N SER A 106 -9.04 46.75 -16.47
CA SER A 106 -9.07 47.31 -17.84
C SER A 106 -7.89 46.85 -18.73
N ALA A 107 -7.12 45.86 -18.27
CA ALA A 107 -6.01 45.26 -19.00
C ALA A 107 -6.51 44.56 -20.27
N LYS A 108 -5.68 44.66 -21.33
CA LYS A 108 -5.94 44.02 -22.62
C LYS A 108 -5.58 42.54 -22.57
N ASP A 109 -4.45 42.22 -21.93
CA ASP A 109 -3.93 40.86 -21.86
C ASP A 109 -3.67 40.40 -20.43
N THR A 110 -3.88 39.12 -20.20
CA THR A 110 -3.46 38.45 -18.96
C THR A 110 -2.75 37.14 -19.29
N ILE A 111 -1.56 36.97 -18.71
CA ILE A 111 -0.74 35.77 -18.83
C ILE A 111 -0.64 35.13 -17.46
N SER A 112 -1.21 33.93 -17.31
CA SER A 112 -1.15 33.15 -16.08
C SER A 112 -0.32 31.89 -16.26
N GLY A 113 0.33 31.47 -15.19
CA GLY A 113 0.93 30.15 -15.12
C GLY A 113 0.99 29.64 -13.69
N SER A 114 0.81 28.34 -13.53
CA SER A 114 0.96 27.71 -12.23
C SER A 114 1.67 26.38 -12.36
N LEU A 115 2.63 26.15 -11.48
CA LEU A 115 3.31 24.87 -11.36
C LEU A 115 3.15 24.35 -9.94
N THR A 116 2.47 23.21 -9.81
CA THR A 116 2.34 22.48 -8.55
C THR A 116 3.09 21.16 -8.64
N ILE A 117 3.99 20.93 -7.68
CA ILE A 117 4.73 19.67 -7.51
C ILE A 117 4.37 19.09 -6.15
N GLY A 118 3.95 17.83 -6.14
CA GLY A 118 3.48 17.17 -4.91
C GLY A 118 4.50 16.97 -3.81
N GLY A 119 3.99 16.62 -2.62
CA GLY A 119 4.80 16.19 -1.48
C GLY A 119 5.28 14.75 -1.64
N GLN A 120 6.52 14.46 -1.27
CA GLN A 120 7.02 13.07 -1.30
C GLN A 120 6.71 12.42 0.06
N PRO A 121 6.02 11.29 0.12
CA PRO A 121 5.86 10.58 1.38
C PRO A 121 7.16 9.86 1.78
N GLY A 122 7.28 9.52 3.05
CA GLY A 122 8.39 8.73 3.56
C GLY A 122 8.21 7.22 3.28
N ASP A 123 9.32 6.50 3.23
CA ASP A 123 9.29 5.03 3.13
C ASP A 123 8.96 4.36 4.47
N GLY A 124 8.43 3.14 4.38
CA GLY A 124 8.19 2.25 5.50
C GLY A 124 9.48 1.67 6.08
N GLY A 125 9.44 1.37 7.37
CA GLY A 125 10.60 1.03 8.16
C GLY A 125 10.92 -0.43 7.98
N TYR A 126 12.20 -0.78 8.02
CA TYR A 126 12.60 -2.17 7.92
C TYR A 126 12.30 -2.90 9.24
N ALA A 127 11.79 -4.13 9.15
CA ALA A 127 11.97 -5.09 10.22
C ALA A 127 13.21 -5.93 9.94
N THR A 128 13.79 -6.50 10.99
CA THR A 128 15.01 -7.29 10.87
C THR A 128 14.78 -8.70 11.41
N THR A 129 15.87 -9.44 11.57
CA THR A 129 15.84 -10.85 11.95
C THR A 129 15.09 -11.09 13.26
N VAL A 130 14.25 -12.13 13.25
CA VAL A 130 13.68 -12.70 14.48
C VAL A 130 14.20 -14.11 14.64
N TYR A 131 14.87 -14.36 15.76
CA TYR A 131 15.39 -15.66 16.13
C TYR A 131 14.78 -16.11 17.44
N VAL A 132 14.11 -17.26 17.43
CA VAL A 132 13.57 -17.88 18.64
C VAL A 132 14.12 -19.29 18.76
N ASN A 133 14.77 -19.56 19.89
CA ASN A 133 15.20 -20.89 20.30
C ASN A 133 14.40 -21.29 21.55
N GLN A 134 13.44 -22.20 21.36
CA GLN A 134 12.54 -22.65 22.41
C GLN A 134 12.83 -24.12 22.80
N VAL A 135 13.44 -24.30 23.96
CA VAL A 135 13.82 -25.61 24.52
C VAL A 135 12.93 -26.00 25.70
N GLY A 136 12.44 -25.02 26.47
CA GLY A 136 11.57 -25.28 27.61
C GLY A 136 10.12 -25.55 27.19
N ASN A 137 9.36 -26.22 28.07
CA ASN A 137 7.96 -26.52 27.82
C ASN A 137 7.08 -25.26 27.88
N ILE A 138 6.09 -25.17 26.99
CA ILE A 138 5.05 -24.14 27.04
C ILE A 138 3.69 -24.81 27.18
N GLU A 139 2.88 -24.34 28.12
CA GLU A 139 1.45 -24.61 28.17
C GLU A 139 0.68 -23.28 28.16
N THR A 140 -0.19 -23.07 27.18
CA THR A 140 -1.06 -21.89 27.10
C THR A 140 -2.53 -22.28 27.18
N PHE A 141 -3.31 -21.48 27.91
CA PHE A 141 -4.74 -21.69 28.11
C PHE A 141 -5.54 -20.47 27.63
N GLY A 142 -6.73 -20.72 27.12
CA GLY A 142 -7.66 -19.69 26.66
C GLY A 142 -7.53 -19.42 25.17
N ASP A 143 -8.60 -18.89 24.57
CA ASP A 143 -8.65 -18.60 23.14
C ASP A 143 -7.58 -17.57 22.73
N LEU A 144 -7.14 -17.60 21.47
CA LEU A 144 -6.11 -16.71 20.91
C LEU A 144 -4.75 -16.73 21.67
N SER A 145 -4.43 -17.84 22.36
CA SER A 145 -3.22 -17.96 23.18
C SER A 145 -2.21 -18.89 22.54
N ASN A 146 -1.33 -18.33 21.69
CA ASN A 146 -0.37 -19.12 20.91
C ASN A 146 0.80 -19.61 21.77
N GLY A 147 1.44 -20.72 21.37
CA GLY A 147 2.63 -21.23 22.04
C GLY A 147 3.82 -20.29 21.82
N VAL A 148 4.27 -20.19 20.57
CA VAL A 148 5.34 -19.29 20.14
C VAL A 148 4.90 -18.49 18.91
N VAL A 149 5.08 -17.18 18.96
CA VAL A 149 4.91 -16.25 17.84
C VAL A 149 6.26 -15.60 17.55
N ALA A 150 6.76 -15.76 16.33
CA ALA A 150 7.98 -15.16 15.82
C ALA A 150 7.65 -14.41 14.52
N GLN A 151 7.66 -13.08 14.54
CA GLN A 151 7.21 -12.28 13.40
C GLN A 151 8.19 -11.15 13.06
N SER A 152 8.58 -11.08 11.80
CA SER A 152 9.27 -9.93 11.24
C SER A 152 8.34 -9.25 10.24
N ILE A 153 7.94 -8.02 10.52
CA ILE A 153 6.92 -7.30 9.72
C ILE A 153 7.47 -5.95 9.28
N GLY A 154 7.66 -5.75 7.99
CA GLY A 154 8.05 -4.46 7.43
C GLY A 154 6.94 -3.42 7.56
N GLY A 155 7.30 -2.15 7.71
CA GLY A 155 6.35 -1.05 7.84
C GLY A 155 5.72 -0.64 6.51
N GLY A 156 4.51 -0.09 6.52
CA GLY A 156 3.87 0.42 5.30
C GLY A 156 4.54 1.69 4.76
N GLY A 157 4.50 1.90 3.45
CA GLY A 157 4.94 3.14 2.81
C GLY A 157 3.99 4.31 3.10
N GLY A 158 4.51 5.53 3.08
CA GLY A 158 3.71 6.74 3.32
C GLY A 158 2.84 7.14 2.11
N ASN A 159 1.79 7.89 2.39
CA ASN A 159 0.78 8.28 1.40
C ASN A 159 0.90 9.75 1.01
N VAL A 160 0.51 10.11 -0.20
CA VAL A 160 0.34 11.51 -0.62
C VAL A 160 -1.12 11.92 -0.44
N GLY A 161 -1.37 13.10 0.14
CA GLY A 161 -2.71 13.63 0.38
C GLY A 161 -3.45 14.10 -0.88
N LEU A 162 -3.19 15.35 -1.30
CA LEU A 162 -3.79 15.96 -2.50
C LEU A 162 -2.88 17.07 -3.02
N ASP A 163 -2.62 17.05 -4.32
CA ASP A 163 -2.09 18.21 -5.04
C ASP A 163 -3.21 18.82 -5.85
N LEU A 164 -3.63 20.04 -5.50
CA LEU A 164 -4.65 20.80 -6.20
C LEU A 164 -4.08 22.11 -6.68
N ASN A 165 -4.21 22.35 -7.98
CA ASN A 165 -3.85 23.60 -8.60
C ASN A 165 -5.08 24.22 -9.25
N ILE A 166 -5.41 25.47 -8.89
CA ILE A 166 -6.54 26.22 -9.42
C ILE A 166 -6.03 27.51 -10.04
N ALA A 167 -6.12 27.61 -11.36
CA ALA A 167 -5.93 28.89 -12.05
C ALA A 167 -7.30 29.45 -12.46
N MET A 168 -7.54 30.72 -12.12
CA MET A 168 -8.72 31.46 -12.53
C MET A 168 -8.35 32.82 -13.07
N GLY A 169 -8.99 33.23 -14.15
CA GLY A 169 -9.02 34.63 -14.53
C GLY A 169 -10.45 35.09 -14.78
N LEU A 170 -10.76 36.25 -14.21
CA LEU A 170 -12.13 36.73 -14.07
C LEU A 170 -12.60 37.55 -15.29
N THR A 171 -11.64 38.08 -16.08
CA THR A 171 -11.85 38.80 -17.34
C THR A 171 -10.55 38.73 -18.19
N ASN A 172 -10.63 38.82 -19.53
CA ASN A 172 -9.48 38.98 -20.47
C ASN A 172 -8.22 38.12 -20.22
N VAL A 173 -8.37 36.83 -19.87
CA VAL A 173 -7.23 35.88 -19.90
C VAL A 173 -6.83 35.62 -21.34
N SER A 174 -5.58 35.92 -21.68
CA SER A 174 -5.03 35.72 -23.02
C SER A 174 -4.21 34.44 -23.10
N LYS A 175 -3.44 34.07 -22.05
CA LYS A 175 -2.65 32.83 -22.07
C LYS A 175 -2.57 32.19 -20.69
N SER A 176 -2.83 30.88 -20.58
CA SER A 176 -2.60 30.12 -19.35
C SER A 176 -1.83 28.82 -19.58
N LEU A 177 -0.88 28.52 -18.71
CA LEU A 177 -0.22 27.21 -18.63
C LEU A 177 -0.21 26.71 -17.18
N ASP A 178 -0.93 25.61 -16.94
CA ASP A 178 -1.07 25.04 -15.61
C ASP A 178 -0.56 23.60 -15.59
N VAL A 179 0.47 23.35 -14.81
CA VAL A 179 1.12 22.04 -14.69
C VAL A 179 1.03 21.55 -13.26
N THR A 180 0.45 20.37 -13.08
CA THR A 180 0.42 19.67 -11.81
C THR A 180 1.10 18.32 -11.96
N LEU A 181 2.16 18.11 -11.19
CA LEU A 181 2.91 16.87 -11.13
C LEU A 181 2.78 16.27 -9.73
N GLY A 182 2.17 15.09 -9.62
CA GLY A 182 2.17 14.34 -8.37
C GLY A 182 3.59 13.88 -8.00
N LYS A 183 3.73 13.15 -6.89
CA LYS A 183 4.98 12.45 -6.54
C LYS A 183 4.75 10.96 -6.29
N VAL A 184 5.84 10.21 -6.27
CA VAL A 184 5.81 8.75 -6.10
C VAL A 184 5.35 8.40 -4.68
N GLY A 185 4.52 7.37 -4.51
CA GLY A 185 4.12 6.86 -3.20
C GLY A 185 5.30 6.25 -2.42
N GLY A 186 5.21 6.16 -1.10
CA GLY A 186 6.31 5.67 -0.28
C GLY A 186 6.50 4.16 -0.47
N THR A 187 7.73 3.67 -0.51
CA THR A 187 7.97 2.22 -0.59
C THR A 187 7.65 1.55 0.74
N GLY A 188 7.13 0.32 0.69
CA GLY A 188 6.94 -0.52 1.87
C GLY A 188 8.28 -1.02 2.40
N GLY A 189 8.40 -1.13 3.72
CA GLY A 189 9.56 -1.65 4.40
C GLY A 189 9.73 -3.16 4.18
N THR A 190 10.97 -3.60 4.01
CA THR A 190 11.34 -5.02 3.96
C THR A 190 11.28 -5.63 5.37
N SER A 191 10.82 -6.87 5.49
CA SER A 191 11.00 -7.63 6.73
C SER A 191 12.37 -8.29 6.82
N GLY A 192 12.60 -9.09 7.86
CA GLY A 192 13.82 -9.87 8.05
C GLY A 192 13.55 -11.37 8.11
N THR A 193 14.63 -12.14 8.05
CA THR A 193 14.57 -13.60 8.19
C THR A 193 13.99 -14.00 9.54
N VAL A 194 13.11 -14.99 9.54
CA VAL A 194 12.57 -15.59 10.76
C VAL A 194 13.10 -17.00 10.92
N THR A 195 13.67 -17.29 12.09
CA THR A 195 14.13 -18.63 12.45
C THR A 195 13.54 -19.02 13.79
N LEU A 196 12.83 -20.14 13.81
CA LEU A 196 12.15 -20.68 14.98
C LEU A 196 12.57 -22.13 15.19
N VAL A 197 13.23 -22.40 16.31
CA VAL A 197 13.62 -23.75 16.74
C VAL A 197 12.79 -24.12 17.96
N ALA A 198 12.16 -25.29 17.94
CA ALA A 198 11.32 -25.79 19.02
C ALA A 198 11.68 -27.25 19.38
N ASP A 199 12.29 -27.45 20.55
CA ASP A 199 12.71 -28.75 21.08
C ASP A 199 11.84 -29.19 22.27
N GLY A 200 11.32 -28.23 23.05
CA GLY A 200 10.42 -28.50 24.17
C GLY A 200 9.00 -28.89 23.75
N THR A 201 8.20 -29.39 24.70
CA THR A 201 6.76 -29.62 24.48
C THR A 201 6.00 -28.29 24.44
N ILE A 202 5.19 -28.09 23.41
CA ILE A 202 4.31 -26.93 23.27
C ILE A 202 2.87 -27.43 23.24
N HIS A 203 2.09 -27.01 24.24
CA HIS A 203 0.68 -27.35 24.36
C HIS A 203 -0.14 -26.06 24.39
N THR A 204 -1.02 -25.89 23.42
CA THR A 204 -1.97 -24.77 23.39
C THR A 204 -3.39 -25.29 23.56
N ARG A 205 -4.15 -24.69 24.48
CA ARG A 205 -5.52 -25.09 24.83
C ARG A 205 -6.46 -23.90 24.69
N GLY A 206 -6.99 -23.75 23.49
CA GLY A 206 -7.84 -22.63 23.13
C GLY A 206 -8.17 -22.65 21.64
N LYS A 207 -9.31 -22.05 21.27
CA LYS A 207 -9.65 -21.84 19.86
C LYS A 207 -8.70 -20.81 19.25
N GLU A 208 -8.48 -20.91 17.94
CA GLU A 208 -7.62 -19.99 17.18
C GLU A 208 -6.20 -19.84 17.78
N SER A 209 -5.70 -20.89 18.43
CA SER A 209 -4.41 -20.86 19.13
C SER A 209 -3.40 -21.70 18.37
N VAL A 210 -2.37 -21.06 17.84
CA VAL A 210 -1.32 -21.71 17.05
C VAL A 210 -0.20 -22.20 17.97
N GLY A 211 0.31 -23.40 17.72
CA GLY A 211 1.48 -23.92 18.45
C GLY A 211 2.73 -23.09 18.17
N LEU A 212 3.14 -23.07 16.90
CA LEU A 212 4.28 -22.32 16.37
C LEU A 212 3.84 -21.44 15.20
N LEU A 213 3.93 -20.13 15.35
CA LEU A 213 3.69 -19.15 14.29
C LEU A 213 5.00 -18.45 13.94
N ALA A 214 5.50 -18.63 12.73
CA ALA A 214 6.68 -17.97 12.18
C ALA A 214 6.32 -17.22 10.90
N GLN A 215 6.47 -15.89 10.88
CA GLN A 215 6.08 -15.08 9.72
C GLN A 215 7.09 -14.00 9.38
N SER A 216 7.45 -13.91 8.10
CA SER A 216 8.16 -12.76 7.54
C SER A 216 7.23 -12.07 6.55
N ILE A 217 6.84 -10.82 6.83
CA ILE A 217 5.82 -10.10 6.05
C ILE A 217 6.37 -8.75 5.62
N GLY A 218 6.46 -8.52 4.31
CA GLY A 218 6.83 -7.22 3.76
C GLY A 218 5.70 -6.18 3.92
N GLY A 219 6.08 -4.91 4.11
CA GLY A 219 5.11 -3.82 4.25
C GLY A 219 4.45 -3.44 2.92
N GLY A 220 3.21 -2.95 2.94
CA GLY A 220 2.54 -2.46 1.72
C GLY A 220 3.14 -1.16 1.20
N GLY A 221 3.06 -0.92 -0.11
CA GLY A 221 3.42 0.34 -0.74
C GLY A 221 2.38 1.45 -0.49
N GLY A 222 2.84 2.70 -0.48
CA GLY A 222 2.03 3.88 -0.21
C GLY A 222 1.35 4.46 -1.46
N THR A 223 0.42 5.38 -1.26
CA THR A 223 -0.33 6.01 -2.35
C THR A 223 0.33 7.26 -2.91
N SER A 224 0.07 7.54 -4.18
CA SER A 224 0.36 8.81 -4.86
C SER A 224 -0.94 9.55 -5.20
N SER A 225 -0.88 10.88 -5.39
CA SER A 225 -2.04 11.70 -5.78
C SER A 225 -1.60 12.86 -6.69
N SER A 226 -2.49 13.35 -7.57
CA SER A 226 -2.39 14.68 -8.19
C SER A 226 -3.70 15.11 -8.86
N THR A 227 -4.02 16.41 -8.88
CA THR A 227 -5.24 16.98 -9.48
C THR A 227 -5.02 18.43 -9.93
N SER A 228 -5.43 18.77 -11.15
CA SER A 228 -5.36 20.15 -11.69
C SER A 228 -6.74 20.64 -12.13
N VAL A 229 -7.14 21.85 -11.76
CA VAL A 229 -8.42 22.47 -12.14
C VAL A 229 -8.14 23.87 -12.68
N VAL A 230 -8.80 24.25 -13.77
CA VAL A 230 -8.71 25.62 -14.30
C VAL A 230 -10.11 26.10 -14.63
N ALA A 231 -10.45 27.30 -14.17
CA ALA A 231 -11.73 27.93 -14.45
C ALA A 231 -11.52 29.39 -14.85
N SER A 232 -11.59 29.68 -16.14
CA SER A 232 -11.53 31.04 -16.66
C SER A 232 -12.92 31.51 -17.08
N GLN A 233 -13.34 32.66 -16.56
CA GLN A 233 -14.61 33.27 -16.93
C GLN A 233 -14.40 34.17 -18.14
N GLU A 234 -15.30 34.05 -19.11
CA GLU A 234 -15.29 34.86 -20.30
C GLU A 234 -16.05 36.17 -20.10
N SER A 235 -15.42 37.27 -20.55
CA SER A 235 -16.09 38.51 -20.93
C SER A 235 -15.40 38.96 -22.21
N THR A 236 -16.06 38.80 -23.36
CA THR A 236 -15.63 39.46 -24.59
C THR A 236 -16.57 40.59 -24.93
N ALA A 237 -16.01 41.80 -25.00
CA ALA A 237 -16.64 42.95 -25.63
C ALA A 237 -16.26 43.09 -27.12
N ASP A 238 -15.22 42.37 -27.61
CA ASP A 238 -14.58 42.66 -28.92
C ASP A 238 -14.40 41.43 -29.86
N GLY A 239 -14.92 40.25 -29.51
CA GLY A 239 -15.05 39.10 -30.42
C GLY A 239 -13.77 38.48 -31.03
N LYS A 240 -12.57 38.89 -30.60
CA LYS A 240 -11.29 38.30 -31.07
C LYS A 240 -10.86 37.07 -30.27
N LEU A 241 -10.32 36.07 -30.98
CA LEU A 241 -9.94 34.74 -30.48
C LEU A 241 -8.43 34.59 -30.22
N ASP A 242 -7.76 35.59 -29.65
CA ASP A 242 -6.30 35.56 -29.39
C ASP A 242 -5.98 34.96 -28.01
N LYS A 243 -6.49 33.76 -27.71
CA LYS A 243 -6.37 33.13 -26.37
C LYS A 243 -5.88 31.69 -26.42
N ASP A 244 -4.87 31.33 -25.64
CA ASP A 244 -4.31 29.96 -25.58
C ASP A 244 -4.29 29.42 -24.14
N GLU A 245 -4.99 28.33 -23.86
CA GLU A 245 -4.96 27.68 -22.55
C GLU A 245 -4.51 26.23 -22.64
N ALA A 246 -3.48 25.87 -21.86
CA ALA A 246 -2.96 24.52 -21.78
C ALA A 246 -2.88 24.07 -20.33
N ARG A 247 -3.25 22.82 -20.07
CA ARG A 247 -3.01 22.21 -18.77
C ARG A 247 -2.54 20.78 -18.87
N VAL A 248 -1.70 20.42 -17.92
CA VAL A 248 -1.07 19.11 -17.81
C VAL A 248 -1.17 18.66 -16.37
N SER A 249 -1.84 17.53 -16.14
CA SER A 249 -1.86 16.85 -14.86
C SER A 249 -1.28 15.45 -15.01
N ILE A 250 -0.19 15.17 -14.29
CA ILE A 250 0.50 13.90 -14.34
C ILE A 250 0.48 13.26 -12.96
N GLY A 251 -0.29 12.20 -12.87
CA GLY A 251 -0.24 11.15 -11.87
C GLY A 251 1.11 10.44 -11.84
N ARG A 252 1.62 10.15 -10.65
CA ARG A 252 2.91 9.48 -10.47
C ARG A 252 2.75 8.11 -9.85
N GLN A 253 3.84 7.34 -9.86
CA GLN A 253 3.80 5.92 -9.53
C GLN A 253 3.35 5.70 -8.08
N GLY A 254 2.60 4.63 -7.82
CA GLY A 254 2.37 4.16 -6.46
C GLY A 254 3.66 3.64 -5.83
N GLY A 255 3.70 3.57 -4.50
CA GLY A 255 4.85 3.01 -3.80
C GLY A 255 5.00 1.51 -4.04
N GLU A 256 6.22 0.99 -4.11
CA GLU A 256 6.45 -0.46 -4.22
C GLU A 256 6.15 -1.15 -2.89
N GLY A 257 5.69 -2.39 -2.93
CA GLY A 257 5.55 -3.26 -1.76
C GLY A 257 6.92 -3.72 -1.26
N GLY A 258 7.09 -3.78 0.05
CA GLY A 258 8.29 -4.30 0.68
C GLY A 258 8.39 -5.82 0.49
N SER A 259 9.61 -6.32 0.29
CA SER A 259 9.86 -7.76 0.24
C SER A 259 9.79 -8.40 1.62
N SER A 260 9.48 -9.70 1.66
CA SER A 260 9.75 -10.53 2.83
C SER A 260 11.00 -11.39 2.65
N ASN A 261 11.39 -12.07 3.72
CA ASN A 261 12.59 -12.88 3.77
C ASN A 261 12.28 -14.31 4.19
N ASP A 262 13.31 -15.14 4.22
CA ASP A 262 13.18 -16.56 4.50
C ASP A 262 12.57 -16.82 5.88
N VAL A 263 11.76 -17.88 5.93
CA VAL A 263 11.20 -18.42 7.16
C VAL A 263 11.71 -19.85 7.32
N THR A 264 12.36 -20.12 8.45
CA THR A 264 12.86 -21.44 8.80
C THR A 264 12.27 -21.88 10.13
N VAL A 265 11.57 -23.02 10.13
CA VAL A 265 11.05 -23.66 11.35
C VAL A 265 11.69 -25.04 11.50
N ASN A 266 12.30 -25.29 12.66
CA ASN A 266 12.80 -26.60 13.05
C ASN A 266 12.06 -27.07 14.31
N ALA A 267 11.17 -28.06 14.15
CA ALA A 267 10.38 -28.63 15.23
C ALA A 267 10.83 -30.06 15.54
N VAL A 268 11.31 -30.29 16.76
CA VAL A 268 11.78 -31.58 17.26
C VAL A 268 10.90 -32.10 18.40
N GLY A 269 10.42 -31.21 19.27
CA GLY A 269 9.59 -31.55 20.43
C GLY A 269 8.17 -32.01 20.10
N ILE A 270 7.31 -32.12 21.12
CA ILE A 270 5.89 -32.45 20.93
C ILE A 270 5.09 -31.15 20.77
N ILE A 271 4.21 -31.08 19.76
CA ILE A 271 3.32 -29.93 19.55
C ILE A 271 1.87 -30.41 19.59
N VAL A 272 1.13 -29.92 20.59
CA VAL A 272 -0.29 -30.22 20.79
C VAL A 272 -1.10 -28.94 20.70
N THR A 273 -2.08 -28.92 19.82
CA THR A 273 -3.06 -27.83 19.73
C THR A 273 -4.47 -28.36 19.91
N GLU A 274 -5.14 -27.86 20.95
CA GLU A 274 -6.51 -28.20 21.30
C GLU A 274 -7.41 -27.01 21.02
N GLY A 275 -8.30 -27.12 20.03
CA GLY A 275 -9.23 -26.04 19.68
C GLY A 275 -9.59 -26.02 18.20
N ALA A 276 -10.74 -25.40 17.90
CA ALA A 276 -11.15 -25.14 16.52
C ALA A 276 -10.23 -24.09 15.90
N ARG A 277 -9.78 -24.32 14.65
CA ARG A 277 -8.87 -23.45 13.87
C ARG A 277 -7.53 -23.21 14.57
N SER A 278 -7.05 -24.21 15.32
CA SER A 278 -5.80 -24.16 16.09
C SER A 278 -4.73 -24.97 15.36
N HIS A 279 -3.95 -24.28 14.52
CA HIS A 279 -2.88 -24.88 13.72
C HIS A 279 -1.66 -25.26 14.57
N ALA A 280 -0.97 -26.36 14.27
CA ALA A 280 0.24 -26.69 15.03
C ALA A 280 1.44 -25.85 14.59
N ILE A 281 1.79 -25.86 13.30
CA ILE A 281 2.87 -25.06 12.74
C ILE A 281 2.34 -24.21 11.60
N VAL A 282 2.60 -22.91 11.65
CA VAL A 282 2.34 -21.95 10.57
C VAL A 282 3.65 -21.23 10.25
N ALA A 283 4.18 -21.44 9.06
CA ALA A 283 5.39 -20.81 8.54
C ALA A 283 5.05 -20.05 7.25
N GLN A 284 5.14 -18.73 7.26
CA GLN A 284 4.72 -17.92 6.10
C GLN A 284 5.70 -16.80 5.77
N SER A 285 6.13 -16.75 4.51
CA SER A 285 6.81 -15.58 3.96
C SER A 285 5.88 -14.90 2.97
N VAL A 286 5.54 -13.64 3.20
CA VAL A 286 4.55 -12.90 2.41
C VAL A 286 5.11 -11.56 1.95
N GLY A 287 5.24 -11.35 0.64
CA GLY A 287 5.62 -10.06 0.07
C GLY A 287 4.50 -9.02 0.24
N GLY A 288 4.87 -7.76 0.43
CA GLY A 288 3.92 -6.65 0.58
C GLY A 288 3.20 -6.32 -0.73
N GLY A 289 1.98 -5.79 -0.66
CA GLY A 289 1.26 -5.32 -1.86
C GLY A 289 1.81 -4.01 -2.40
N GLY A 290 1.73 -3.80 -3.72
CA GLY A 290 2.05 -2.52 -4.36
C GLY A 290 1.02 -1.43 -4.07
N GLY A 291 1.46 -0.19 -4.12
CA GLY A 291 0.67 1.01 -3.80
C GLY A 291 -0.15 1.55 -4.97
N LEU A 292 -1.11 2.42 -4.64
CA LEU A 292 -1.96 3.12 -5.60
C LEU A 292 -1.19 4.28 -6.26
N ALA A 293 -1.23 4.37 -7.58
CA ALA A 293 -0.67 5.49 -8.31
C ALA A 293 -1.56 6.73 -8.26
N GLY A 294 -0.94 7.90 -8.43
CA GLY A 294 -1.66 9.16 -8.50
C GLY A 294 -2.43 9.29 -9.80
N SER A 295 -3.61 9.90 -9.72
CA SER A 295 -4.39 10.24 -10.90
C SER A 295 -3.83 11.48 -11.60
N GLY A 296 -4.07 11.57 -12.91
CA GLY A 296 -4.00 12.82 -13.66
C GLY A 296 -5.41 13.35 -13.83
N SER A 297 -5.67 14.61 -13.51
CA SER A 297 -7.01 15.20 -13.66
C SER A 297 -6.93 16.64 -14.13
N THR A 298 -7.72 16.98 -15.16
CA THR A 298 -7.85 18.33 -15.72
C THR A 298 -9.31 18.66 -16.03
N LEU A 299 -9.83 19.79 -15.53
CA LEU A 299 -11.21 20.25 -15.79
C LEU A 299 -11.21 21.67 -16.37
N ASN A 300 -11.73 21.85 -17.59
CA ASN A 300 -11.67 23.07 -18.41
C ASN A 300 -13.03 23.75 -18.31
N PHE A 301 -13.14 24.85 -17.58
CA PHE A 301 -14.33 25.68 -17.59
C PHE A 301 -13.96 27.01 -18.23
N VAL A 302 -14.26 27.19 -19.53
CA VAL A 302 -13.76 28.34 -20.29
C VAL A 302 -14.70 28.76 -21.44
N GLY A 303 -14.89 30.06 -21.64
CA GLY A 303 -15.53 30.63 -22.85
C GLY A 303 -14.65 30.57 -24.10
N ALA A 304 -14.80 31.47 -25.07
CA ALA A 304 -14.39 31.35 -26.49
C ALA A 304 -12.92 30.99 -26.89
N ALA A 305 -11.99 30.65 -25.97
CA ALA A 305 -10.58 30.33 -26.23
C ALA A 305 -10.24 28.84 -26.53
N PRO A 306 -9.38 28.49 -27.51
CA PRO A 306 -8.89 27.13 -27.67
C PRO A 306 -8.21 26.57 -26.41
N THR A 307 -8.54 25.33 -26.06
CA THR A 307 -8.02 24.66 -24.85
C THR A 307 -7.30 23.36 -25.17
N ILE A 308 -6.22 23.08 -24.44
CA ILE A 308 -5.51 21.79 -24.42
C ILE A 308 -5.52 21.24 -23.00
N GLY A 309 -6.17 20.09 -22.78
CA GLY A 309 -6.11 19.36 -21.52
C GLY A 309 -5.36 18.05 -21.67
N VAL A 310 -4.29 17.84 -20.91
CA VAL A 310 -3.57 16.56 -20.85
C VAL A 310 -3.64 16.00 -19.43
N ALA A 311 -4.18 14.80 -19.28
CA ALA A 311 -4.17 14.05 -18.04
C ALA A 311 -3.49 12.70 -18.26
N VAL A 312 -2.52 12.37 -17.43
CA VAL A 312 -1.82 11.08 -17.44
C VAL A 312 -1.89 10.48 -16.05
N GLY A 313 -2.41 9.27 -15.93
CA GLY A 313 -2.39 8.50 -14.68
C GLY A 313 -1.02 7.87 -14.43
N GLY A 314 -0.63 7.73 -13.17
CA GLY A 314 0.61 7.07 -12.78
C GLY A 314 0.55 5.54 -12.87
N ALA A 315 1.69 4.86 -12.92
CA ALA A 315 1.73 3.40 -12.83
C ALA A 315 1.53 2.90 -11.39
N GLY A 316 0.79 1.81 -11.18
CA GLY A 316 0.70 1.16 -9.87
C GLY A 316 2.06 0.68 -9.37
N GLY A 317 2.24 0.61 -8.05
CA GLY A 317 3.47 0.11 -7.45
C GLY A 317 3.68 -1.38 -7.71
N LEU A 318 4.93 -1.85 -7.77
CA LEU A 318 5.22 -3.28 -7.83
C LEU A 318 4.86 -3.96 -6.50
N GLY A 319 4.48 -5.24 -6.52
CA GLY A 319 4.39 -6.05 -5.29
C GLY A 319 5.78 -6.34 -4.68
N GLY A 320 5.84 -6.87 -3.47
CA GLY A 320 7.07 -7.35 -2.84
C GLY A 320 7.36 -8.81 -3.18
N VAL A 321 8.64 -9.21 -3.17
CA VAL A 321 9.04 -10.62 -3.34
C VAL A 321 8.92 -11.33 -2.00
N SER A 322 8.51 -12.60 -1.97
CA SER A 322 8.59 -13.41 -0.75
C SER A 322 9.85 -14.24 -0.65
N GLY A 323 10.18 -14.70 0.56
CA GLY A 323 11.34 -15.55 0.82
C GLY A 323 11.02 -17.05 0.83
N LYS A 324 12.08 -17.85 0.87
CA LYS A 324 11.99 -19.31 0.95
C LYS A 324 11.35 -19.72 2.28
N VAL A 325 10.47 -20.71 2.24
CA VAL A 325 9.93 -21.32 3.46
C VAL A 325 10.49 -22.73 3.63
N ASN A 326 11.20 -22.96 4.73
CA ASN A 326 11.76 -24.26 5.10
C ASN A 326 11.13 -24.71 6.42
N VAL A 327 10.46 -25.85 6.43
CA VAL A 327 9.96 -26.48 7.66
C VAL A 327 10.57 -27.87 7.78
N THR A 328 11.35 -28.10 8.83
CA THR A 328 11.84 -29.43 9.21
C THR A 328 11.15 -29.85 10.50
N SER A 329 10.43 -30.97 10.47
CA SER A 329 9.65 -31.47 11.59
C SER A 329 9.99 -32.93 11.90
N ASN A 330 10.79 -33.14 12.94
CA ASN A 330 10.94 -34.44 13.60
C ASN A 330 9.94 -34.61 14.76
N ALA A 331 9.15 -33.57 15.05
CA ALA A 331 8.16 -33.46 16.10
C ALA A 331 6.99 -34.45 15.97
N GLU A 332 6.40 -34.81 17.11
CA GLU A 332 5.06 -35.39 17.17
C GLU A 332 4.02 -34.27 17.25
N ILE A 333 3.17 -34.18 16.22
CA ILE A 333 2.16 -33.14 16.06
C ILE A 333 0.77 -33.72 16.24
N TYR A 334 0.02 -33.17 17.19
CA TYR A 334 -1.37 -33.52 17.45
C TYR A 334 -2.25 -32.26 17.39
N THR A 335 -3.09 -32.16 16.36
CA THR A 335 -4.16 -31.16 16.33
C THR A 335 -5.49 -31.85 16.59
N SER A 336 -6.24 -31.34 17.57
CA SER A 336 -7.51 -31.92 17.95
C SER A 336 -8.53 -30.88 18.36
N TYR A 337 -9.78 -31.18 18.08
CA TYR A 337 -10.92 -30.46 18.63
C TYR A 337 -12.01 -31.48 18.92
N SER A 338 -12.44 -31.53 20.19
CA SER A 338 -13.64 -32.29 20.55
C SER A 338 -14.85 -31.42 20.23
N ALA A 339 -15.41 -31.62 19.05
CA ALA A 339 -16.65 -30.94 18.66
C ALA A 339 -17.80 -31.41 19.55
N SER A 340 -18.46 -30.49 20.25
CA SER A 340 -19.86 -30.70 20.64
C SER A 340 -20.72 -30.71 19.37
N LEU A 341 -21.74 -31.57 19.33
CA LEU A 341 -22.64 -31.81 18.17
C LEU A 341 -23.31 -30.55 17.55
N GLU A 342 -23.13 -29.36 18.13
CA GLU A 342 -23.79 -28.11 17.74
C GLU A 342 -23.02 -27.21 16.76
N SER A 343 -21.81 -27.56 16.30
CA SER A 343 -21.12 -26.79 15.24
C SER A 343 -20.36 -27.66 14.24
N PRO A 344 -21.06 -28.31 13.28
CA PRO A 344 -20.46 -29.23 12.31
C PRO A 344 -19.61 -28.59 11.20
N GLY A 345 -19.22 -27.31 11.30
CA GLY A 345 -18.84 -26.51 10.12
C GLY A 345 -17.59 -25.63 10.19
N ALA A 346 -16.75 -25.70 11.24
CA ALA A 346 -15.75 -24.65 11.48
C ALA A 346 -14.30 -25.12 11.81
N ASP A 347 -13.92 -26.38 11.55
CA ASP A 347 -12.75 -26.96 12.26
C ASP A 347 -11.52 -27.28 11.37
N SER A 348 -11.04 -26.33 10.57
CA SER A 348 -9.78 -26.50 9.82
C SER A 348 -8.55 -26.29 10.71
N SER A 349 -8.06 -27.35 11.36
CA SER A 349 -6.79 -27.34 12.12
C SER A 349 -5.69 -28.08 11.37
N ILE A 350 -4.91 -27.34 10.59
CA ILE A 350 -3.74 -27.84 9.84
C ILE A 350 -2.58 -28.20 10.79
N GLY A 351 -1.93 -29.34 10.56
CA GLY A 351 -0.71 -29.74 11.26
C GLY A 351 0.46 -28.83 10.91
N ILE A 352 0.86 -28.80 9.64
CA ILE A 352 1.89 -27.90 9.11
C ILE A 352 1.32 -27.09 7.96
N LEU A 353 1.23 -25.77 8.12
CA LEU A 353 0.95 -24.81 7.06
C LEU A 353 2.26 -24.09 6.69
N ALA A 354 2.74 -24.28 5.46
CA ALA A 354 3.95 -23.63 4.95
C ALA A 354 3.61 -22.86 3.67
N GLN A 355 3.81 -21.54 3.64
CA GLN A 355 3.45 -20.74 2.47
C GLN A 355 4.48 -19.65 2.14
N SER A 356 4.91 -19.62 0.88
CA SER A 356 5.62 -18.47 0.31
C SER A 356 4.66 -17.78 -0.65
N ILE A 357 4.32 -16.52 -0.39
CA ILE A 357 3.30 -15.77 -1.14
C ILE A 357 3.90 -14.45 -1.63
N GLY A 358 4.02 -14.31 -2.95
CA GLY A 358 4.47 -13.07 -3.55
C GLY A 358 3.45 -11.95 -3.41
N GLY A 359 3.92 -10.70 -3.33
CA GLY A 359 3.08 -9.53 -3.19
C GLY A 359 2.31 -9.19 -4.46
N GLY A 360 1.06 -8.75 -4.32
CA GLY A 360 0.24 -8.29 -5.44
C GLY A 360 0.67 -6.92 -5.96
N GLY A 361 0.43 -6.66 -7.25
CA GLY A 361 0.69 -5.38 -7.89
C GLY A 361 -0.32 -4.29 -7.51
N GLY A 362 0.12 -3.04 -7.57
CA GLY A 362 -0.65 -1.85 -7.22
C GLY A 362 -1.57 -1.38 -8.34
N VAL A 363 -2.48 -0.45 -8.01
CA VAL A 363 -3.48 0.08 -8.95
C VAL A 363 -2.91 1.29 -9.70
N GLY A 364 -3.06 1.31 -11.03
CA GLY A 364 -2.73 2.44 -11.88
C GLY A 364 -3.66 3.63 -11.65
N GLY A 365 -3.13 4.84 -11.82
CA GLY A 365 -3.85 6.07 -11.56
C GLY A 365 -4.85 6.38 -12.66
N ASP A 366 -5.97 6.98 -12.29
CA ASP A 366 -6.98 7.37 -13.27
C ASP A 366 -6.51 8.57 -14.09
N ALA A 367 -7.07 8.74 -15.28
CA ALA A 367 -6.89 9.93 -16.10
C ALA A 367 -8.23 10.56 -16.46
N TRP A 368 -8.45 11.78 -15.95
CA TRP A 368 -9.64 12.56 -16.26
C TRP A 368 -9.27 13.82 -17.02
N THR A 369 -9.79 13.97 -18.24
CA THR A 369 -9.93 15.28 -18.89
C THR A 369 -11.41 15.64 -19.05
N GLY A 370 -11.79 16.82 -18.60
CA GLY A 370 -13.16 17.32 -18.68
C GLY A 370 -13.18 18.75 -19.18
N GLY A 371 -14.24 19.17 -19.88
CA GLY A 371 -14.46 20.58 -20.12
C GLY A 371 -15.81 20.95 -20.73
N ILE A 372 -16.23 22.18 -20.48
CA ILE A 372 -17.42 22.82 -21.07
C ILE A 372 -16.94 24.15 -21.66
N GLY A 373 -17.21 24.40 -22.94
CA GLY A 373 -16.76 25.65 -23.55
C GLY A 373 -17.43 26.04 -24.87
N TYR A 374 -17.36 27.34 -25.18
CA TYR A 374 -17.96 27.98 -26.35
C TYR A 374 -16.99 28.05 -27.54
N LEU A 375 -16.55 26.94 -28.15
CA LEU A 375 -15.25 26.93 -28.87
C LEU A 375 -15.22 26.52 -30.35
N PRO A 376 -14.31 27.14 -31.15
CA PRO A 376 -13.91 26.65 -32.47
C PRO A 376 -12.82 25.55 -32.40
N MET A 377 -12.07 25.38 -31.30
CA MET A 377 -11.10 24.27 -31.13
C MET A 377 -10.95 23.78 -29.66
N SER A 378 -10.92 22.47 -29.41
CA SER A 378 -10.61 21.89 -28.09
C SER A 378 -9.88 20.56 -28.22
N VAL A 379 -8.73 20.41 -27.57
CA VAL A 379 -7.96 19.17 -27.53
C VAL A 379 -7.90 18.64 -26.10
N SER A 380 -8.21 17.37 -25.93
CA SER A 380 -8.18 16.68 -24.66
C SER A 380 -7.52 15.32 -24.84
N VAL A 381 -6.53 15.02 -24.02
CA VAL A 381 -5.78 13.77 -24.04
C VAL A 381 -5.77 13.19 -22.64
N ALA A 382 -6.39 12.03 -22.47
CA ALA A 382 -6.39 11.29 -21.21
C ALA A 382 -5.70 9.94 -21.42
N VAL A 383 -4.67 9.63 -20.63
CA VAL A 383 -3.93 8.36 -20.67
C VAL A 383 -3.97 7.72 -19.29
N GLY A 384 -4.67 6.60 -19.15
CA GLY A 384 -4.78 5.87 -17.89
C GLY A 384 -3.46 5.26 -17.46
N GLY A 385 -3.26 5.15 -16.15
CA GLY A 385 -2.10 4.52 -15.57
C GLY A 385 -2.09 3.00 -15.76
N SER A 386 -0.92 2.39 -15.90
CA SER A 386 -0.80 0.93 -15.87
C SER A 386 -0.95 0.39 -14.45
N GLY A 387 -1.51 -0.81 -14.27
CA GLY A 387 -1.38 -1.56 -13.03
C GLY A 387 0.08 -1.96 -12.77
N GLY A 388 0.46 -2.07 -11.50
CA GLY A 388 1.77 -2.59 -11.11
C GLY A 388 1.83 -4.11 -11.28
N ALA A 389 3.01 -4.67 -11.53
CA ALA A 389 3.17 -6.12 -11.57
C ALA A 389 3.12 -6.72 -10.15
N GLY A 390 2.55 -7.92 -10.03
CA GLY A 390 2.77 -8.77 -8.86
C GLY A 390 4.22 -9.28 -8.85
N ASN A 391 4.66 -9.84 -7.73
CA ASN A 391 5.99 -10.40 -7.61
C ASN A 391 5.99 -11.88 -7.21
N ALA A 392 7.09 -12.56 -7.52
CA ALA A 392 7.19 -14.00 -7.39
C ALA A 392 7.16 -14.43 -5.91
N SER A 393 6.63 -15.63 -5.69
CA SER A 393 6.94 -16.36 -4.48
C SER A 393 8.26 -17.11 -4.59
N GLU A 394 8.68 -17.75 -3.51
CA GLU A 394 9.86 -18.60 -3.46
C GLU A 394 9.52 -20.06 -3.12
N THR A 395 10.53 -20.92 -3.11
CA THR A 395 10.32 -22.35 -2.86
C THR A 395 9.80 -22.62 -1.45
N VAL A 396 9.02 -23.70 -1.34
CA VAL A 396 8.51 -24.18 -0.07
C VAL A 396 8.96 -25.63 0.12
N ASP A 397 9.82 -25.86 1.09
CA ASP A 397 10.33 -27.19 1.43
C ASP A 397 9.83 -27.58 2.83
N VAL A 398 9.01 -28.61 2.89
CA VAL A 398 8.58 -29.26 4.13
C VAL A 398 9.23 -30.63 4.19
N SER A 399 9.87 -30.97 5.30
CA SER A 399 10.38 -32.31 5.56
C SER A 399 9.86 -32.75 6.92
N SER A 400 9.05 -33.81 6.94
CA SER A 400 8.48 -34.35 8.18
C SER A 400 8.82 -35.82 8.34
N SER A 401 9.47 -36.17 9.45
CA SER A 401 9.74 -37.57 9.82
C SER A 401 8.98 -38.02 11.07
N GLY A 402 8.39 -37.10 11.83
CA GLY A 402 7.58 -37.38 13.00
C GLY A 402 6.11 -37.65 12.66
N ILE A 403 5.31 -38.01 13.68
CA ILE A 403 3.87 -38.28 13.53
C ILE A 403 3.12 -36.96 13.38
N ILE A 404 2.22 -36.87 12.41
CA ILE A 404 1.24 -35.77 12.31
C ILE A 404 -0.16 -36.37 12.36
N SER A 405 -0.91 -36.05 13.41
CA SER A 405 -2.31 -36.46 13.58
C SER A 405 -3.21 -35.24 13.68
N THR A 406 -4.09 -35.09 12.69
CA THR A 406 -5.08 -34.01 12.65
C THR A 406 -6.48 -34.60 12.68
N ASN A 407 -7.20 -34.48 13.80
CA ASN A 407 -8.42 -35.25 14.06
C ASN A 407 -9.74 -34.49 13.83
N SER A 408 -9.69 -33.34 13.15
CA SER A 408 -10.86 -32.48 12.90
C SER A 408 -11.31 -32.45 11.42
N ILE A 409 -12.53 -31.95 11.17
CA ILE A 409 -13.13 -31.87 9.83
C ILE A 409 -12.38 -30.85 8.97
N ASN A 410 -12.08 -31.15 7.70
CA ASN A 410 -11.37 -30.23 6.81
C ASN A 410 -9.98 -29.81 7.34
N SER A 411 -9.31 -30.72 8.04
CA SER A 411 -7.96 -30.57 8.56
C SER A 411 -6.95 -31.25 7.64
N TYR A 412 -5.85 -30.56 7.34
CA TYR A 412 -4.73 -31.09 6.55
C TYR A 412 -3.58 -31.47 7.47
N GLY A 413 -2.92 -32.60 7.21
CA GLY A 413 -1.67 -32.93 7.89
C GLY A 413 -0.58 -31.90 7.53
N ILE A 414 -0.30 -31.76 6.23
CA ILE A 414 0.61 -30.76 5.69
C ILE A 414 -0.10 -30.04 4.54
N LEU A 415 -0.10 -28.70 4.58
CA LEU A 415 -0.46 -27.82 3.47
C LEU A 415 0.74 -26.93 3.15
N ALA A 416 1.40 -27.21 2.03
CA ALA A 416 2.53 -26.43 1.53
C ALA A 416 2.17 -25.74 0.22
N GLN A 417 2.41 -24.43 0.09
CA GLN A 417 2.04 -23.67 -1.11
C GLN A 417 3.04 -22.57 -1.44
N SER A 418 3.50 -22.54 -2.69
CA SER A 418 4.13 -21.37 -3.29
C SER A 418 3.10 -20.67 -4.16
N ILE A 419 2.82 -19.39 -3.93
CA ILE A 419 1.78 -18.62 -4.62
C ILE A 419 2.37 -17.31 -5.12
N GLY A 420 2.49 -17.16 -6.45
CA GLY A 420 2.91 -15.89 -7.04
C GLY A 420 1.89 -14.77 -6.81
N GLY A 421 2.36 -13.53 -6.73
CA GLY A 421 1.50 -12.36 -6.59
C GLY A 421 0.64 -12.08 -7.82
N GLY A 422 -0.58 -11.60 -7.62
CA GLY A 422 -1.45 -11.14 -8.69
C GLY A 422 -1.01 -9.80 -9.28
N GLY A 423 -1.37 -9.52 -10.54
CA GLY A 423 -1.14 -8.22 -11.17
C GLY A 423 -2.10 -7.14 -10.65
N GLY A 424 -1.72 -5.87 -10.87
CA GLY A 424 -2.49 -4.71 -10.49
C GLY A 424 -3.55 -4.28 -11.51
N ASN A 425 -4.51 -3.47 -11.07
CA ASN A 425 -5.54 -2.94 -11.97
C ASN A 425 -5.05 -1.71 -12.74
N ALA A 426 -5.49 -1.57 -13.99
CA ALA A 426 -5.29 -0.37 -14.77
C ALA A 426 -6.10 0.82 -14.22
N GLY A 427 -5.64 2.03 -14.51
CA GLY A 427 -6.38 3.26 -14.27
C GLY A 427 -7.50 3.48 -15.27
N THR A 428 -8.62 4.02 -14.78
CA THR A 428 -9.78 4.41 -15.57
C THR A 428 -9.49 5.67 -16.36
N VAL A 429 -10.10 5.80 -17.54
CA VAL A 429 -9.96 6.99 -18.38
C VAL A 429 -11.33 7.59 -18.64
N ILE A 430 -11.46 8.88 -18.32
CA ILE A 430 -12.64 9.68 -18.62
C ILE A 430 -12.17 10.90 -19.40
N ASN A 431 -12.60 11.00 -20.66
CA ASN A 431 -12.44 12.22 -21.43
C ASN A 431 -13.82 12.71 -21.89
N CYS A 432 -14.25 13.86 -21.38
CA CYS A 432 -15.53 14.48 -21.71
C CYS A 432 -15.33 15.95 -22.07
N VAL A 433 -15.59 16.30 -23.33
CA VAL A 433 -15.61 17.69 -23.78
C VAL A 433 -17.00 18.00 -24.31
N LEU A 434 -17.69 18.95 -23.68
CA LEU A 434 -19.00 19.42 -24.09
C LEU A 434 -18.86 20.78 -24.80
N PRO A 435 -19.02 20.83 -26.13
CA PRO A 435 -19.07 22.09 -26.85
C PRO A 435 -20.43 22.77 -26.68
N ILE A 436 -20.43 24.07 -26.40
CA ILE A 436 -21.62 24.93 -26.50
C ILE A 436 -21.47 25.77 -27.76
N ARG A 437 -22.25 25.48 -28.82
CA ARG A 437 -22.23 26.28 -30.06
C ARG A 437 -22.82 27.67 -29.79
N GLN A 438 -22.03 28.72 -30.05
CA GLN A 438 -22.56 30.05 -30.29
C GLN A 438 -23.06 30.11 -31.74
N VAL A 439 -24.28 30.59 -31.94
CA VAL A 439 -24.92 30.69 -33.26
C VAL A 439 -24.26 31.85 -34.04
N THR A 440 -23.11 31.60 -34.65
CA THR A 440 -22.54 32.46 -35.70
C THR A 440 -22.17 31.62 -36.93
N PRO A 441 -22.42 32.10 -38.16
CA PRO A 441 -22.51 31.24 -39.35
C PRO A 441 -21.19 30.62 -39.84
N ASP A 442 -20.03 31.17 -39.44
CA ASP A 442 -18.76 30.92 -40.13
C ASP A 442 -17.62 30.31 -39.28
N SER A 443 -17.91 29.75 -38.09
CA SER A 443 -16.87 29.16 -37.21
C SER A 443 -17.00 27.64 -37.14
N GLY A 444 -16.12 26.91 -37.82
CA GLY A 444 -15.99 25.46 -37.64
C GLY A 444 -15.45 25.14 -36.25
N ALA A 445 -16.12 24.24 -35.52
CA ALA A 445 -15.66 23.73 -34.23
C ALA A 445 -14.90 22.40 -34.42
N THR A 446 -13.63 22.35 -33.99
CA THR A 446 -12.78 21.16 -34.02
C THR A 446 -12.60 20.64 -32.60
N ILE A 447 -13.05 19.44 -32.33
CA ILE A 447 -12.85 18.80 -31.02
C ILE A 447 -12.04 17.54 -31.25
N ALA A 448 -10.91 17.45 -30.57
CA ALA A 448 -10.09 16.25 -30.54
C ALA A 448 -10.10 15.71 -29.10
N ALA A 449 -10.73 14.56 -28.91
CA ALA A 449 -10.69 13.82 -27.66
C ALA A 449 -9.93 12.52 -27.89
N VAL A 450 -8.76 12.40 -27.26
CA VAL A 450 -7.94 11.20 -27.26
C VAL A 450 -8.05 10.55 -25.89
N GLN A 451 -8.37 9.26 -25.88
CA GLN A 451 -8.39 8.44 -24.69
C GLN A 451 -7.51 7.22 -24.95
N VAL A 452 -6.58 6.93 -24.05
CA VAL A 452 -5.78 5.70 -24.05
C VAL A 452 -5.95 5.07 -22.69
N GLY A 453 -6.61 3.91 -22.62
CA GLY A 453 -6.78 3.16 -21.38
C GLY A 453 -5.44 2.76 -20.75
N GLY A 454 -5.45 2.48 -19.46
CA GLY A 454 -4.32 1.82 -18.81
C GLY A 454 -4.23 0.35 -19.21
N VAL A 455 -3.07 -0.26 -18.96
CA VAL A 455 -2.86 -1.71 -19.07
C VAL A 455 -2.89 -2.35 -17.68
N GLY A 456 -3.46 -3.54 -17.54
CA GLY A 456 -3.37 -4.30 -16.29
C GLY A 456 -1.92 -4.70 -16.00
N GLY A 457 -1.60 -4.93 -14.73
CA GLY A 457 -0.31 -5.47 -14.32
C GLY A 457 -0.20 -6.97 -14.59
N GLU A 458 1.03 -7.44 -14.77
CA GLU A 458 1.31 -8.87 -14.91
C GLU A 458 1.25 -9.57 -13.55
N GLY A 459 0.72 -10.80 -13.53
CA GLY A 459 0.86 -11.70 -12.38
C GLY A 459 2.24 -12.35 -12.37
N ALA A 460 2.60 -12.95 -11.23
CA ALA A 460 3.90 -13.55 -11.03
C ALA A 460 3.83 -15.08 -10.87
N ILE A 461 5.00 -15.70 -10.96
CA ILE A 461 5.17 -17.16 -10.90
C ILE A 461 5.22 -17.66 -9.45
N ALA A 462 4.67 -18.86 -9.25
CA ALA A 462 4.98 -19.70 -8.10
C ALA A 462 6.27 -20.51 -8.36
N ARG A 463 6.87 -21.03 -7.29
CA ARG A 463 8.06 -21.91 -7.37
C ARG A 463 7.76 -23.32 -6.85
N GLU A 464 8.79 -24.16 -6.87
CA GLU A 464 8.72 -25.55 -6.44
C GLU A 464 8.24 -25.68 -4.99
N VAL A 465 7.42 -26.71 -4.76
CA VAL A 465 6.94 -27.12 -3.44
C VAL A 465 7.35 -28.58 -3.24
N THR A 466 8.14 -28.82 -2.20
CA THR A 466 8.59 -30.16 -1.77
C THR A 466 7.96 -30.49 -0.42
N VAL A 467 7.40 -31.70 -0.26
CA VAL A 467 6.84 -32.21 1.01
C VAL A 467 7.37 -33.61 1.27
#